data_AF-A0A951ULK2-F1
#
_entry.id   AF-A0A951ULK2-F1
#
_cell.length_a   1.000
_cell.length_b   1.000
_cell.length_c   1.000
_cell.angle_alpha   90.00
_cell.angle_beta   90.00
_cell.angle_gamma   90.00
#
_symmetry.space_group_name_H-M   'P 1'
#
loop_
_entity.id
_entity.type
_entity.pdbx_description
1 polymer ?
#
loop_
_entity_poly.entity_id
_entity_poly.type
_entity_poly.pdbx_seq_one_letter_code
_entity_poly.pdbx_strand_id
1 'polypeptide(L)'
;MAMIGRREFVLMATAFGTVQAVTLVNARSSRVSQPTQISQPTQSSQPTQISQFTQSSPSTQISQPDEIFTDGFEGSTLKPGYYWVNESPSDWKLLEGRLDMRRYQGHGFYRTPDTYHGQTPVPILYRVGYRLTEGFQVQCKVGFYNEKAFGQAGILLFNDLDNYCKVVIEFNIMQQIVVVLLKETDGVDSRTPEDLIDLPWHPKTQVEFRLTYSKGRLLSEIRENEKTPWIRHFETSCNLPEGPVKVGLFAESDQPSEGSAEHAWFDDFVIRPGV
;
A
#
# COMPACT_ATOMS: atom_id res chain seq x y z
N MET A 1 45.82 -18.30 32.01
CA MET A 1 44.42 -18.76 32.14
C MET A 1 43.50 -17.68 31.60
N ALA A 2 43.05 -17.85 30.36
CA ALA A 2 41.94 -17.12 29.75
C ALA A 2 41.54 -17.95 28.51
N MET A 3 40.42 -18.69 28.60
CA MET A 3 39.85 -19.40 27.46
C MET A 3 38.71 -18.56 26.89
N ILE A 4 38.86 -18.10 25.65
CA ILE A 4 37.79 -17.50 24.86
C ILE A 4 37.21 -18.62 24.00
N GLY A 5 35.96 -19.01 24.32
CA GLY A 5 35.21 -20.01 23.55
C GLY A 5 34.71 -19.41 22.24
N ARG A 6 35.13 -20.00 21.11
CA ARG A 6 34.53 -19.78 19.79
C ARG A 6 33.18 -20.51 19.74
N ARG A 7 32.13 -19.83 19.28
CA ARG A 7 30.89 -20.47 18.82
C ARG A 7 30.99 -20.66 17.30
N GLU A 8 30.94 -21.91 16.86
CA GLU A 8 30.75 -22.26 15.45
C GLU A 8 29.25 -22.27 15.14
N PHE A 9 28.87 -21.60 14.04
CA PHE A 9 27.53 -21.72 13.46
C PHE A 9 27.56 -22.87 12.45
N VAL A 10 26.76 -23.91 12.69
CA VAL A 10 26.52 -24.99 11.73
C VAL A 10 25.35 -24.60 10.84
N LEU A 11 25.61 -24.35 9.56
CA LEU A 11 24.59 -24.17 8.54
C LEU A 11 24.35 -25.54 7.87
N MET A 12 23.18 -26.14 8.09
CA MET A 12 22.74 -27.33 7.36
C MET A 12 22.23 -26.89 5.98
N ALA A 13 23.04 -27.12 4.94
CA ALA A 13 22.62 -27.00 3.54
C ALA A 13 22.36 -28.40 2.96
N THR A 14 21.10 -28.68 2.62
CA THR A 14 20.72 -29.86 1.82
C THR A 14 21.09 -29.64 0.35
N ALA A 15 21.63 -30.70 -0.26
CA ALA A 15 22.35 -30.76 -1.52
C ALA A 15 21.56 -30.33 -2.76
N PHE A 16 22.23 -29.67 -3.71
CA PHE A 16 22.52 -30.16 -5.07
C PHE A 16 23.36 -29.12 -5.84
N GLY A 17 24.51 -29.53 -6.40
CA GLY A 17 25.19 -28.81 -7.50
C GLY A 17 26.47 -28.01 -7.17
N THR A 18 27.63 -28.63 -7.45
CA THR A 18 28.93 -28.03 -7.83
C THR A 18 29.39 -26.72 -7.17
N VAL A 19 30.35 -26.84 -6.23
CA VAL A 19 31.11 -25.71 -5.66
C VAL A 19 32.34 -25.42 -6.51
N GLN A 20 32.43 -24.23 -7.11
CA GLN A 20 33.70 -23.63 -7.49
C GLN A 20 34.25 -22.82 -6.31
N ALA A 21 35.46 -23.14 -5.87
CA ALA A 21 36.17 -22.41 -4.83
C ALA A 21 36.69 -21.07 -5.39
N VAL A 22 36.25 -19.94 -4.80
CA VAL A 22 36.84 -18.63 -5.07
C VAL A 22 37.80 -18.29 -3.94
N THR A 23 39.09 -18.28 -4.27
CA THR A 23 40.18 -17.87 -3.38
C THR A 23 40.18 -16.33 -3.24
N LEU A 24 39.91 -15.83 -2.04
CA LEU A 24 40.12 -14.42 -1.69
C LEU A 24 41.62 -14.16 -1.47
N VAL A 25 42.26 -13.45 -2.41
CA VAL A 25 43.62 -12.95 -2.25
C VAL A 25 43.58 -11.56 -1.63
N ASN A 26 44.08 -11.46 -0.40
CA ASN A 26 44.44 -10.22 0.27
C ASN A 26 45.63 -9.56 -0.45
N ALA A 27 45.46 -8.33 -0.94
CA ALA A 27 46.59 -7.49 -1.39
C ALA A 27 46.59 -6.16 -0.63
N ARG A 28 47.67 -5.95 0.14
CA ARG A 28 47.98 -4.73 0.86
C ARG A 28 48.41 -3.61 -0.09
N SER A 29 47.88 -2.42 0.19
CA SER A 29 48.49 -1.07 0.15
C SER A 29 49.90 -0.93 -0.44
N SER A 30 50.03 -0.14 -1.51
CA SER A 30 50.87 1.08 -1.52
C SER A 30 50.70 1.84 -2.84
N ARG A 31 50.39 3.14 -2.78
CA ARG A 31 51.17 4.25 -3.36
C ARG A 31 50.34 5.54 -3.40
N VAL A 32 50.92 6.54 -2.76
CA VAL A 32 50.55 7.95 -2.78
C VAL A 32 51.04 8.57 -4.08
N SER A 33 50.17 9.29 -4.77
CA SER A 33 50.53 10.21 -5.86
C SER A 33 49.71 11.51 -5.70
N GLN A 34 50.39 12.63 -5.93
CA GLN A 34 50.08 14.01 -5.53
C GLN A 34 48.76 14.59 -6.05
N PRO A 35 48.17 15.60 -5.38
CA PRO A 35 47.04 16.36 -5.91
C PRO A 35 47.47 17.33 -7.01
N THR A 36 46.81 17.22 -8.16
CA THR A 36 46.85 18.22 -9.24
C THR A 36 46.17 19.51 -8.78
N GLN A 37 46.87 20.64 -8.93
CA GLN A 37 46.34 21.97 -8.65
C GLN A 37 45.18 22.29 -9.61
N ILE A 38 44.03 22.67 -9.05
CA ILE A 38 42.90 23.20 -9.81
C ILE A 38 42.99 24.73 -9.77
N SER A 39 43.11 25.33 -10.95
CA SER A 39 43.10 26.77 -11.18
C SER A 39 41.73 27.40 -10.89
N GLN A 40 41.77 28.65 -10.43
CA GLN A 40 40.63 29.50 -10.05
C GLN A 40 39.53 29.60 -11.12
N PRO A 41 38.24 29.70 -10.74
CA PRO A 41 37.20 30.13 -11.67
C PRO A 41 37.22 31.64 -11.89
N THR A 42 37.29 32.02 -13.15
CA THR A 42 37.08 33.39 -13.65
C THR A 42 35.62 33.79 -13.44
N GLN A 43 35.37 34.92 -12.75
CA GLN A 43 34.07 35.56 -12.71
C GLN A 43 33.72 36.11 -14.10
N SER A 44 32.51 35.82 -14.59
CA SER A 44 31.95 36.57 -15.70
C SER A 44 30.42 36.54 -15.71
N SER A 45 29.90 37.78 -15.73
CA SER A 45 28.66 38.30 -16.31
C SER A 45 27.27 37.95 -15.75
N GLN A 46 26.49 39.04 -15.72
CA GLN A 46 25.16 39.26 -15.14
C GLN A 46 24.06 38.38 -15.74
N PRO A 47 22.95 38.14 -15.01
CA PRO A 47 21.76 37.57 -15.62
C PRO A 47 21.07 38.61 -16.51
N THR A 48 20.94 38.29 -17.79
CA THR A 48 20.01 38.94 -18.71
C THR A 48 18.58 38.60 -18.27
N GLN A 49 17.79 39.62 -17.93
CA GLN A 49 16.36 39.46 -17.67
C GLN A 49 15.65 39.01 -18.95
N ILE A 50 15.12 37.79 -18.95
CA ILE A 50 14.16 37.34 -19.96
C ILE A 50 12.78 37.73 -19.43
N SER A 51 12.27 38.84 -19.95
CA SER A 51 10.87 39.22 -19.81
C SER A 51 10.02 38.44 -20.82
N GLN A 52 8.85 38.00 -20.34
CA GLN A 52 7.64 37.62 -21.09
C GLN A 52 7.60 36.22 -21.75
N PHE A 53 7.00 35.27 -21.02
CA PHE A 53 6.18 34.23 -21.62
C PHE A 53 4.70 34.46 -21.31
N THR A 54 4.01 34.98 -22.32
CA THR A 54 2.73 34.53 -22.87
C THR A 54 1.70 33.89 -21.92
N GLN A 55 0.61 34.65 -21.75
CA GLN A 55 -0.79 34.24 -21.55
C GLN A 55 -1.06 32.81 -21.05
N SER A 56 -1.46 32.75 -19.78
CA SER A 56 -2.21 31.64 -19.18
C SER A 56 -3.41 31.29 -20.05
N SER A 57 -3.35 30.14 -20.72
CA SER A 57 -4.54 29.44 -21.18
C SER A 57 -5.35 29.04 -19.94
N PRO A 58 -6.68 29.20 -19.93
CA PRO A 58 -7.48 28.72 -18.81
C PRO A 58 -7.29 27.22 -18.69
N SER A 59 -6.86 26.76 -17.52
CA SER A 59 -6.92 25.36 -17.15
C SER A 59 -8.38 24.92 -17.32
N THR A 60 -8.64 24.10 -18.33
CA THR A 60 -9.88 23.35 -18.39
C THR A 60 -9.91 22.47 -17.15
N GLN A 61 -10.60 22.94 -16.10
CA GLN A 61 -10.98 22.09 -14.99
C GLN A 61 -11.87 21.01 -15.60
N ILE A 62 -11.28 19.85 -15.87
CA ILE A 62 -12.04 18.63 -16.09
C ILE A 62 -12.83 18.48 -14.80
N SER A 63 -14.15 18.71 -14.89
CA SER A 63 -15.08 18.46 -13.80
C SER A 63 -14.79 17.05 -13.29
N GLN A 64 -14.39 16.91 -12.03
CA GLN A 64 -14.31 15.59 -11.42
C GLN A 64 -15.67 14.90 -11.63
N PRO A 65 -15.70 13.62 -12.02
CA PRO A 65 -16.97 12.91 -12.14
C PRO A 65 -17.73 13.02 -10.82
N ASP A 66 -19.03 13.29 -10.90
CA ASP A 66 -19.89 13.48 -9.72
C ASP A 66 -19.70 12.32 -8.74
N GLU A 67 -19.35 12.62 -7.49
CA GLU A 67 -19.14 11.60 -6.46
C GLU A 67 -20.47 10.93 -6.11
N ILE A 68 -20.56 9.61 -6.28
CA ILE A 68 -21.77 8.86 -5.85
C ILE A 68 -21.74 8.57 -4.35
N PHE A 69 -20.56 8.56 -3.75
CA PHE A 69 -20.40 8.45 -2.31
C PHE A 69 -19.11 9.12 -1.87
N THR A 70 -19.18 9.85 -0.75
CA THR A 70 -18.02 10.45 -0.10
C THR A 70 -18.23 10.41 1.40
N ASP A 71 -17.19 10.04 2.14
CA ASP A 71 -17.20 10.00 3.59
C ASP A 71 -15.85 10.40 4.15
N GLY A 72 -15.81 11.53 4.86
CA GLY A 72 -14.69 11.94 5.70
C GLY A 72 -14.83 11.44 7.13
N PHE A 73 -15.71 10.48 7.40
CA PHE A 73 -15.90 9.84 8.71
C PHE A 73 -16.20 10.82 9.86
N GLU A 74 -16.91 11.89 9.53
CA GLU A 74 -17.33 12.91 10.49
C GLU A 74 -18.41 12.39 11.45
N GLY A 75 -18.32 12.79 12.72
CA GLY A 75 -19.28 12.45 13.75
C GLY A 75 -18.95 11.17 14.55
N SER A 76 -19.98 10.51 15.09
CA SER A 76 -19.85 9.37 16.01
C SER A 76 -20.43 8.06 15.47
N THR A 77 -21.01 8.08 14.26
CA THR A 77 -21.62 6.90 13.63
C THR A 77 -21.30 6.86 12.14
N LEU A 78 -21.07 5.67 11.61
CA LEU A 78 -20.89 5.45 10.18
C LEU A 78 -22.11 5.93 9.37
N LYS A 79 -21.89 6.49 8.19
CA LYS A 79 -22.98 6.88 7.28
C LYS A 79 -23.82 5.64 6.87
N PRO A 80 -25.13 5.79 6.60
CA PRO A 80 -25.94 4.67 6.15
C PRO A 80 -25.39 3.96 4.92
N GLY A 81 -25.54 2.63 4.87
CA GLY A 81 -25.16 1.78 3.73
C GLY A 81 -23.77 1.13 3.82
N TYR A 82 -23.08 1.26 4.95
CA TYR A 82 -21.95 0.40 5.27
C TYR A 82 -22.38 -0.95 5.84
N TYR A 83 -21.53 -1.94 5.63
CA TYR A 83 -21.63 -3.30 6.14
C TYR A 83 -20.26 -3.76 6.62
N TRP A 84 -20.25 -4.63 7.61
CA TRP A 84 -19.05 -5.29 8.11
C TRP A 84 -19.04 -6.76 7.71
N VAL A 85 -17.84 -7.31 7.51
CA VAL A 85 -17.66 -8.77 7.52
C VAL A 85 -17.38 -9.20 8.96
N ASN A 86 -18.35 -9.82 9.62
CA ASN A 86 -18.27 -10.24 11.03
C ASN A 86 -17.85 -9.08 11.97
N GLU A 87 -18.75 -8.12 12.19
CA GLU A 87 -18.42 -6.93 12.99
C GLU A 87 -17.97 -7.27 14.42
N SER A 88 -16.93 -6.56 14.88
CA SER A 88 -16.62 -6.42 16.30
C SER A 88 -16.56 -4.93 16.66
N PRO A 89 -17.59 -4.39 17.35
CA PRO A 89 -17.68 -2.95 17.64
C PRO A 89 -16.56 -2.39 18.50
N SER A 90 -15.83 -3.23 19.25
CA SER A 90 -14.66 -2.80 20.04
C SER A 90 -13.42 -2.51 19.20
N ASP A 91 -13.41 -2.92 17.93
CA ASP A 91 -12.22 -2.96 17.09
C ASP A 91 -12.22 -1.91 16.00
N TRP A 92 -13.16 -0.97 16.07
CA TRP A 92 -13.14 0.24 15.27
C TRP A 92 -13.77 1.41 16.03
N LYS A 93 -13.45 2.62 15.61
CA LYS A 93 -14.03 3.86 16.16
C LYS A 93 -13.91 4.98 15.15
N LEU A 94 -14.79 5.98 15.26
CA LEU A 94 -14.65 7.25 14.56
C LEU A 94 -13.99 8.26 15.49
N LEU A 95 -12.93 8.92 15.04
CA LEU A 95 -12.17 9.90 15.81
C LEU A 95 -11.77 11.08 14.94
N GLU A 96 -12.37 12.25 15.19
CA GLU A 96 -11.89 13.53 14.61
C GLU A 96 -11.86 13.50 13.07
N GLY A 97 -12.93 13.02 12.43
CA GLY A 97 -13.00 12.94 10.95
C GLY A 97 -12.13 11.82 10.38
N ARG A 98 -12.00 10.70 11.11
CA ARG A 98 -11.30 9.52 10.63
C ARG A 98 -11.95 8.24 11.13
N LEU A 99 -11.91 7.21 10.32
CA LEU A 99 -12.17 5.84 10.74
C LEU A 99 -10.87 5.20 11.21
N ASP A 100 -10.87 4.73 12.43
CA ASP A 100 -9.76 4.03 13.06
C ASP A 100 -10.15 2.55 13.22
N MET A 101 -9.43 1.65 12.56
CA MET A 101 -9.72 0.21 12.47
C MET A 101 -8.56 -0.60 13.02
N ARG A 102 -8.86 -1.50 13.95
CA ARG A 102 -7.90 -2.48 14.43
C ARG A 102 -7.56 -3.46 13.32
N ARG A 103 -6.27 -3.79 13.22
CA ARG A 103 -5.73 -4.84 12.37
C ARG A 103 -5.76 -6.17 13.12
N TYR A 104 -6.32 -7.19 12.48
CA TYR A 104 -6.41 -8.54 13.03
C TYR A 104 -5.33 -9.44 12.48
N GLN A 105 -5.03 -10.52 13.22
CA GLN A 105 -4.23 -11.63 12.73
C GLN A 105 -4.77 -12.08 11.37
N GLY A 106 -3.87 -12.27 10.40
CA GLY A 106 -4.12 -12.53 8.98
C GLY A 106 -4.95 -13.77 8.64
N HIS A 107 -5.83 -14.22 9.52
CA HIS A 107 -6.85 -15.22 9.23
C HIS A 107 -8.04 -14.63 8.44
N GLY A 108 -8.04 -13.33 8.13
CA GLY A 108 -9.14 -12.66 7.43
C GLY A 108 -9.44 -13.25 6.04
N PHE A 109 -8.40 -13.79 5.39
CA PHE A 109 -8.51 -14.51 4.12
C PHE A 109 -7.89 -15.92 4.17
N TYR A 110 -6.96 -16.19 5.08
CA TYR A 110 -6.37 -17.52 5.21
C TYR A 110 -7.30 -18.48 5.94
N ARG A 111 -7.70 -19.53 5.19
CA ARG A 111 -8.58 -20.65 5.54
C ARG A 111 -8.25 -21.28 6.91
N THR A 112 -8.77 -20.70 7.99
CA THR A 112 -9.12 -21.50 9.16
C THR A 112 -10.62 -21.79 9.08
N PRO A 113 -11.08 -22.98 9.51
CA PRO A 113 -12.51 -23.28 9.59
C PRO A 113 -13.29 -22.16 10.29
N ASP A 114 -12.68 -21.53 11.30
CA ASP A 114 -13.33 -20.54 12.15
C ASP A 114 -13.62 -19.21 11.45
N THR A 115 -12.79 -18.76 10.48
CA THR A 115 -13.08 -17.55 9.70
C THR A 115 -14.24 -17.76 8.74
N TYR A 116 -14.33 -18.94 8.09
CA TYR A 116 -15.43 -19.27 7.17
C TYR A 116 -16.76 -19.50 7.91
N HIS A 117 -16.69 -19.93 9.18
CA HIS A 117 -17.85 -20.14 10.04
C HIS A 117 -18.27 -18.89 10.84
N GLY A 118 -17.74 -17.71 10.50
CA GLY A 118 -18.22 -16.44 11.04
C GLY A 118 -17.83 -16.13 12.48
N GLN A 119 -16.83 -16.84 13.03
CA GLN A 119 -16.45 -16.70 14.44
C GLN A 119 -15.37 -15.64 14.67
N THR A 120 -14.57 -15.34 13.66
CA THR A 120 -13.49 -14.35 13.75
C THR A 120 -13.90 -13.05 13.04
N PRO A 121 -13.83 -11.90 13.73
CA PRO A 121 -14.03 -10.61 13.09
C PRO A 121 -13.06 -10.39 11.95
N VAL A 122 -13.55 -9.86 10.82
CA VAL A 122 -12.70 -9.49 9.69
C VAL A 122 -12.78 -7.97 9.51
N PRO A 123 -11.66 -7.24 9.57
CA PRO A 123 -11.63 -5.78 9.49
C PRO A 123 -11.86 -5.29 8.05
N ILE A 124 -13.04 -5.60 7.50
CA ILE A 124 -13.53 -5.18 6.20
C ILE A 124 -14.83 -4.42 6.41
N LEU A 125 -14.75 -3.11 6.14
CA LEU A 125 -15.90 -2.21 6.06
C LEU A 125 -16.21 -1.98 4.59
N TYR A 126 -17.44 -2.25 4.14
CA TYR A 126 -17.76 -2.17 2.72
C TYR A 126 -19.15 -1.61 2.45
N ARG A 127 -19.34 -1.19 1.19
CA ARG A 127 -20.61 -0.80 0.61
C ARG A 127 -20.91 -1.71 -0.58
N VAL A 128 -22.19 -1.79 -0.98
CA VAL A 128 -22.67 -2.72 -2.02
C VAL A 128 -23.38 -1.99 -3.15
N GLY A 129 -23.61 -2.69 -4.27
CA GLY A 129 -24.48 -2.21 -5.35
C GLY A 129 -23.75 -1.45 -6.47
N TYR A 130 -22.43 -1.51 -6.52
CA TYR A 130 -21.64 -0.82 -7.54
C TYR A 130 -21.40 -1.71 -8.75
N ARG A 131 -21.42 -1.14 -9.95
CA ARG A 131 -21.00 -1.84 -11.18
C ARG A 131 -19.72 -1.20 -11.69
N LEU A 132 -18.78 -2.02 -12.11
CA LEU A 132 -17.53 -1.56 -12.70
C LEU A 132 -17.79 -1.16 -14.16
N THR A 133 -18.04 0.13 -14.38
CA THR A 133 -18.13 0.76 -15.70
C THR A 133 -16.87 1.56 -16.01
N GLU A 134 -16.64 1.92 -17.27
CA GLU A 134 -15.43 2.61 -17.70
C GLU A 134 -15.21 3.90 -16.89
N GLY A 135 -14.05 4.04 -16.26
CA GLY A 135 -13.75 5.20 -15.42
C GLY A 135 -14.35 5.15 -14.02
N PHE A 136 -14.94 4.04 -13.58
CA PHE A 136 -15.36 3.86 -12.18
C PHE A 136 -14.14 3.99 -11.26
N GLN A 137 -14.29 4.73 -10.16
CA GLN A 137 -13.19 5.00 -9.24
C GLN A 137 -13.54 4.74 -7.79
N VAL A 138 -12.54 4.27 -7.06
CA VAL A 138 -12.55 4.15 -5.60
C VAL A 138 -11.29 4.81 -5.07
N GLN A 139 -11.42 5.63 -4.04
CA GLN A 139 -10.31 6.33 -3.43
C GLN A 139 -10.41 6.27 -1.90
N CYS A 140 -9.25 6.20 -1.24
CA CYS A 140 -9.14 6.44 0.18
C CYS A 140 -7.79 7.05 0.53
N LYS A 141 -7.75 7.79 1.64
CA LYS A 141 -6.56 8.27 2.30
C LYS A 141 -6.29 7.41 3.53
N VAL A 142 -5.22 6.62 3.50
CA VAL A 142 -4.93 5.59 4.50
C VAL A 142 -3.54 5.75 5.10
N GLY A 143 -3.45 5.50 6.39
CA GLY A 143 -2.17 5.33 7.09
C GLY A 143 -2.27 4.21 8.12
N PHE A 144 -1.13 3.71 8.58
CA PHE A 144 -1.07 2.87 9.77
C PHE A 144 0.23 3.10 10.53
N TYR A 145 0.24 2.73 11.81
CA TYR A 145 1.47 2.57 12.58
C TYR A 145 1.83 1.10 12.52
N ASN A 146 3.01 0.78 12.00
CA ASN A 146 3.45 -0.60 11.98
C ASN A 146 4.92 -0.74 12.32
N GLU A 147 5.17 -1.71 13.18
CA GLU A 147 6.49 -2.13 13.60
C GLU A 147 6.74 -3.59 13.18
N LYS A 148 5.75 -4.26 12.57
CA LYS A 148 5.76 -5.68 12.25
C LYS A 148 5.47 -5.97 10.80
N ALA A 149 6.18 -6.95 10.25
CA ALA A 149 6.01 -7.38 8.87
C ALA A 149 4.57 -7.83 8.59
N PHE A 150 4.15 -7.68 7.32
CA PHE A 150 2.88 -8.07 6.72
C PHE A 150 1.63 -7.35 7.20
N GLY A 151 1.77 -6.28 7.98
CA GLY A 151 0.62 -5.45 8.28
C GLY A 151 0.19 -4.62 7.07
N GLN A 152 -1.08 -4.76 6.69
CA GLN A 152 -1.69 -4.20 5.48
C GLN A 152 -2.84 -3.24 5.81
N ALA A 153 -3.05 -2.22 4.98
CA ALA A 153 -4.30 -1.47 4.96
C ALA A 153 -4.55 -0.79 3.62
N GLY A 154 -5.80 -0.65 3.19
CA GLY A 154 -6.13 0.05 1.95
C GLY A 154 -7.53 -0.22 1.42
N ILE A 155 -7.64 -0.24 0.09
CA ILE A 155 -8.91 -0.42 -0.65
C ILE A 155 -9.08 -1.88 -1.04
N LEU A 156 -10.32 -2.37 -0.97
CA LEU A 156 -10.73 -3.70 -1.39
C LEU A 156 -11.93 -3.61 -2.36
N LEU A 157 -11.82 -4.24 -3.52
CA LEU A 157 -12.95 -4.56 -4.40
C LEU A 157 -13.14 -6.08 -4.36
N PHE A 158 -14.31 -6.55 -3.98
CA PHE A 158 -14.51 -7.99 -3.78
C PHE A 158 -15.95 -8.45 -4.04
N ASN A 159 -16.08 -9.73 -4.37
CA ASN A 159 -17.38 -10.42 -4.37
C ASN A 159 -17.56 -11.18 -3.05
N ASP A 160 -16.54 -11.94 -2.69
CA ASP A 160 -16.43 -12.75 -1.48
C ASP A 160 -14.95 -12.80 -1.06
N LEU A 161 -14.64 -13.59 -0.03
CA LEU A 161 -13.30 -13.67 0.52
C LEU A 161 -12.32 -14.44 -0.37
N ASP A 162 -12.78 -15.17 -1.39
CA ASP A 162 -11.94 -15.93 -2.32
C ASP A 162 -11.81 -15.21 -3.69
N ASN A 163 -12.48 -14.07 -3.86
CA ASN A 163 -12.57 -13.32 -5.12
C ASN A 163 -12.49 -11.82 -4.88
N TYR A 164 -11.26 -11.31 -4.85
CA TYR A 164 -11.00 -9.91 -4.58
C TYR A 164 -9.80 -9.34 -5.33
N CYS A 165 -9.75 -8.01 -5.35
CA CYS A 165 -8.57 -7.23 -5.67
C CYS A 165 -8.40 -6.14 -4.60
N LYS A 166 -7.19 -6.02 -4.05
CA LYS A 166 -6.86 -5.00 -3.05
C LYS A 166 -5.59 -4.24 -3.41
N VAL A 167 -5.60 -2.93 -3.19
CA VAL A 167 -4.38 -2.13 -3.11
C VAL A 167 -4.17 -1.71 -1.68
N VAL A 168 -2.99 -1.99 -1.15
CA VAL A 168 -2.68 -1.78 0.26
C VAL A 168 -1.30 -1.17 0.45
N ILE A 169 -1.15 -0.34 1.48
CA ILE A 169 0.15 -0.17 2.12
C ILE A 169 0.45 -1.46 2.88
N GLU A 170 1.69 -1.93 2.85
CA GLU A 170 2.19 -3.10 3.57
C GLU A 170 3.53 -2.75 4.23
N PHE A 171 3.78 -3.27 5.43
CA PHE A 171 5.14 -3.25 6.00
C PHE A 171 5.82 -4.57 5.68
N ASN A 172 6.82 -4.59 4.80
CA ASN A 172 7.41 -5.84 4.31
C ASN A 172 8.40 -6.46 5.33
N ILE A 173 8.95 -7.64 4.99
CA ILE A 173 9.96 -8.33 5.82
C ILE A 173 11.27 -7.56 6.01
N MET A 174 11.56 -6.61 5.11
CA MET A 174 12.72 -5.73 5.17
C MET A 174 12.44 -4.47 6.02
N GLN A 175 11.29 -4.42 6.70
CA GLN A 175 10.84 -3.29 7.51
C GLN A 175 10.66 -1.99 6.70
N GLN A 176 10.31 -2.13 5.44
CA GLN A 176 9.99 -1.02 4.55
C GLN A 176 8.49 -0.92 4.36
N ILE A 177 7.99 0.30 4.20
CA ILE A 177 6.62 0.52 3.78
C ILE A 177 6.60 0.38 2.26
N VAL A 178 5.81 -0.57 1.78
CA VAL A 178 5.59 -0.82 0.37
C VAL A 178 4.13 -0.64 0.03
N VAL A 179 3.84 -0.38 -1.24
CA VAL A 179 2.47 -0.54 -1.76
C VAL A 179 2.39 -1.81 -2.55
N VAL A 180 1.31 -2.57 -2.32
CA VAL A 180 1.06 -3.85 -2.96
C VAL A 180 -0.31 -3.86 -3.61
N LEU A 181 -0.37 -4.33 -4.86
CA LEU A 181 -1.61 -4.76 -5.48
C LEU A 181 -1.70 -6.29 -5.36
N LEU A 182 -2.78 -6.78 -4.76
CA LEU A 182 -3.04 -8.20 -4.58
C LEU A 182 -4.36 -8.57 -5.22
N LYS A 183 -4.43 -9.78 -5.72
CA LYS A 183 -5.62 -10.33 -6.35
C LYS A 183 -5.72 -11.82 -6.02
N GLU A 184 -6.94 -12.21 -5.69
CA GLU A 184 -7.32 -13.60 -5.49
C GLU A 184 -8.49 -13.94 -6.42
N THR A 185 -8.43 -15.10 -7.05
CA THR A 185 -9.50 -15.62 -7.92
C THR A 185 -9.70 -17.10 -7.61
N ASP A 186 -10.92 -17.47 -7.22
CA ASP A 186 -11.27 -18.83 -6.81
C ASP A 186 -10.32 -19.41 -5.74
N GLY A 187 -9.89 -18.56 -4.81
CA GLY A 187 -8.99 -18.98 -3.73
C GLY A 187 -7.52 -19.11 -4.14
N VAL A 188 -7.15 -18.61 -5.32
CA VAL A 188 -5.78 -18.64 -5.85
C VAL A 188 -5.22 -17.23 -5.88
N ASP A 189 -4.23 -17.01 -5.02
CA ASP A 189 -3.48 -15.76 -4.97
C ASP A 189 -2.57 -15.59 -6.18
N SER A 190 -2.69 -14.43 -6.84
CA SER A 190 -1.73 -13.95 -7.82
C SER A 190 -1.05 -12.70 -7.28
N ARG A 191 0.11 -12.88 -6.62
CA ARG A 191 1.05 -11.79 -6.30
C ARG A 191 2.17 -11.83 -7.32
N THR A 192 2.39 -10.73 -8.06
CA THR A 192 3.57 -10.63 -8.93
C THR A 192 4.62 -9.74 -8.27
N PRO A 193 5.93 -10.04 -8.43
CA PRO A 193 7.01 -9.20 -7.87
C PRO A 193 7.01 -7.75 -8.38
N GLU A 194 6.34 -7.49 -9.49
CA GLU A 194 6.15 -6.17 -10.11
C GLU A 194 5.17 -5.29 -9.32
N ASP A 195 4.47 -5.86 -8.33
CA ASP A 195 3.47 -5.19 -7.50
C ASP A 195 4.07 -4.53 -6.23
N LEU A 196 5.33 -4.08 -6.25
CA LEU A 196 6.00 -3.49 -5.08
C LEU A 196 6.63 -2.13 -5.38
N ILE A 197 6.30 -1.14 -4.56
CA ILE A 197 6.95 0.18 -4.58
C ILE A 197 7.43 0.52 -3.18
N ASP A 198 8.71 0.83 -3.06
CA ASP A 198 9.27 1.36 -1.82
C ASP A 198 8.78 2.80 -1.61
N LEU A 199 8.14 3.04 -0.47
CA LEU A 199 7.86 4.37 0.02
C LEU A 199 8.94 4.78 1.03
N PRO A 200 9.35 6.05 1.07
CA PRO A 200 10.21 6.54 2.14
C PRO A 200 9.55 6.28 3.49
N TRP A 201 10.25 5.57 4.37
CA TRP A 201 9.73 5.21 5.69
C TRP A 201 9.49 6.46 6.53
N HIS A 202 8.28 6.59 7.05
CA HIS A 202 7.95 7.52 8.12
C HIS A 202 6.97 6.82 9.09
N PRO A 203 7.12 6.99 10.42
CA PRO A 203 6.23 6.36 11.40
C PRO A 203 4.77 6.82 11.30
N LYS A 204 4.48 7.83 10.47
CA LYS A 204 3.14 8.32 10.13
C LYS A 204 2.92 8.38 8.63
N THR A 205 3.51 7.47 7.87
CA THR A 205 3.28 7.45 6.42
C THR A 205 1.79 7.30 6.17
N GLN A 206 1.26 8.26 5.44
CA GLN A 206 -0.09 8.27 4.94
C GLN A 206 0.01 8.46 3.43
N VAL A 207 -0.83 7.73 2.72
CA VAL A 207 -0.92 7.81 1.26
C VAL A 207 -2.37 7.86 0.84
N GLU A 208 -2.58 8.39 -0.34
CA GLU A 208 -3.88 8.32 -1.00
C GLU A 208 -3.81 7.29 -2.11
N PHE A 209 -4.78 6.37 -2.09
CA PHE A 209 -4.99 5.38 -3.12
C PHE A 209 -6.15 5.76 -4.01
N ARG A 210 -6.00 5.49 -5.30
CA ARG A 210 -7.10 5.49 -6.26
C ARG A 210 -7.02 4.23 -7.12
N LEU A 211 -8.10 3.47 -7.12
CA LEU A 211 -8.34 2.41 -8.09
C LEU A 211 -9.30 2.92 -9.16
N THR A 212 -8.88 2.85 -10.42
CA THR A 212 -9.71 3.21 -11.58
C THR A 212 -9.96 1.97 -12.43
N TYR A 213 -11.22 1.66 -12.71
CA TYR A 213 -11.57 0.62 -13.66
C TYR A 213 -11.52 1.17 -15.09
N SER A 214 -10.81 0.50 -15.99
CA SER A 214 -10.75 0.85 -17.41
C SER A 214 -10.53 -0.41 -18.25
N LYS A 215 -11.40 -0.64 -19.24
CA LYS A 215 -11.28 -1.72 -20.24
C LYS A 215 -11.05 -3.11 -19.64
N GLY A 216 -11.77 -3.45 -18.57
CA GLY A 216 -11.63 -4.74 -17.88
C GLY A 216 -10.41 -4.84 -16.95
N ARG A 217 -9.75 -3.71 -16.67
CA ARG A 217 -8.55 -3.65 -15.82
C ARG A 217 -8.74 -2.68 -14.67
N LEU A 218 -8.04 -2.95 -13.57
CA LEU A 218 -7.91 -2.04 -12.44
C LEU A 218 -6.54 -1.37 -12.50
N LEU A 219 -6.56 -0.05 -12.52
CA LEU A 219 -5.40 0.82 -12.52
C LEU A 219 -5.23 1.36 -11.11
N SER A 220 -4.08 1.12 -10.50
CA SER A 220 -3.74 1.69 -9.20
C SER A 220 -2.90 2.93 -9.37
N GLU A 221 -3.35 4.01 -8.75
CA GLU A 221 -2.67 5.28 -8.67
C GLU A 221 -2.47 5.66 -7.20
N ILE A 222 -1.33 6.26 -6.92
CA ILE A 222 -0.91 6.62 -5.56
C ILE A 222 -0.44 8.07 -5.59
N ARG A 223 -0.71 8.79 -4.52
CA ARG A 223 -0.07 10.07 -4.24
C ARG A 223 0.22 10.20 -2.75
N GLU A 224 1.24 10.99 -2.42
CA GLU A 224 1.63 11.21 -1.02
C GLU A 224 0.63 12.13 -0.31
N ASN A 225 0.12 13.13 -1.01
CA ASN A 225 -0.86 14.08 -0.52
C ASN A 225 -1.54 14.84 -1.68
N GLU A 226 -2.55 15.65 -1.35
CA GLU A 226 -3.33 16.44 -2.30
C GLU A 226 -2.52 17.35 -3.24
N LYS A 227 -1.33 17.78 -2.82
CA LYS A 227 -0.46 18.68 -3.61
C LYS A 227 0.43 17.91 -4.58
N THR A 228 0.54 16.60 -4.41
CA THR A 228 1.32 15.73 -5.29
C THR A 228 0.46 15.17 -6.41
N PRO A 229 1.01 15.02 -7.64
CA PRO A 229 0.28 14.41 -8.73
C PRO A 229 0.00 12.94 -8.42
N TRP A 230 -1.10 12.43 -8.98
CA TRP A 230 -1.35 10.99 -9.02
C TRP A 230 -0.33 10.31 -9.91
N ILE A 231 0.32 9.27 -9.39
CA ILE A 231 1.28 8.46 -10.14
C ILE A 231 0.66 7.08 -10.34
N ARG A 232 0.61 6.62 -11.59
CA ARG A 232 0.18 5.26 -11.91
C ARG A 232 1.30 4.28 -11.60
N HIS A 233 0.92 3.20 -10.95
CA HIS A 233 1.86 2.26 -10.37
C HIS A 233 1.60 0.81 -10.80
N PHE A 234 0.34 0.38 -10.74
CA PHE A 234 -0.02 -1.00 -11.05
C PHE A 234 -1.20 -1.07 -12.01
N GLU A 235 -1.28 -2.17 -12.75
CA GLU A 235 -2.38 -2.45 -13.66
C GLU A 235 -2.65 -3.97 -13.74
N THR A 236 -3.78 -4.41 -13.20
CA THR A 236 -4.16 -5.84 -13.20
C THR A 236 -5.48 -6.07 -13.93
N SER A 237 -5.70 -7.29 -14.42
CA SER A 237 -7.02 -7.67 -14.93
C SER A 237 -8.02 -7.76 -13.80
N CYS A 238 -9.20 -7.17 -14.00
CA CYS A 238 -10.31 -7.30 -13.08
C CYS A 238 -11.03 -8.61 -13.39
N ASN A 239 -10.70 -9.69 -12.66
CA ASN A 239 -11.41 -10.97 -12.79
C ASN A 239 -12.55 -11.09 -11.77
N LEU A 240 -13.06 -9.95 -11.27
CA LEU A 240 -14.23 -10.00 -10.41
C LEU A 240 -15.43 -10.51 -11.26
N PRO A 241 -16.27 -11.41 -10.71
CA PRO A 241 -17.43 -11.92 -11.42
C PRO A 241 -18.31 -10.80 -11.99
N GLU A 242 -18.97 -11.05 -13.12
CA GLU A 242 -19.94 -10.12 -13.68
C GLU A 242 -21.08 -9.89 -12.68
N GLY A 243 -21.20 -8.66 -12.16
CA GLY A 243 -22.23 -8.35 -11.17
C GLY A 243 -21.93 -7.10 -10.35
N PRO A 244 -22.79 -6.82 -9.35
CA PRO A 244 -22.51 -5.80 -8.36
C PRO A 244 -21.28 -6.19 -7.53
N VAL A 245 -20.28 -5.30 -7.47
CA VAL A 245 -19.11 -5.48 -6.63
C VAL A 245 -19.32 -4.83 -5.27
N LYS A 246 -18.69 -5.40 -4.23
CA LYS A 246 -18.52 -4.76 -2.95
C LYS A 246 -17.26 -3.91 -3.00
N VAL A 247 -17.33 -2.72 -2.42
CA VAL A 247 -16.22 -1.77 -2.39
C VAL A 247 -16.01 -1.36 -0.95
N GLY A 248 -14.79 -1.50 -0.46
CA GLY A 248 -14.53 -1.31 0.96
C GLY A 248 -13.12 -0.92 1.31
N LEU A 249 -12.95 -0.78 2.62
CA LEU A 249 -11.71 -0.52 3.32
C LEU A 249 -11.30 -1.78 4.09
N PHE A 250 -10.00 -1.98 4.22
CA PHE A 250 -9.42 -3.19 4.77
C PHE A 250 -8.20 -2.89 5.62
N ALA A 251 -7.99 -3.62 6.73
CA ALA A 251 -6.82 -3.46 7.59
C ALA A 251 -6.40 -4.78 8.29
N GLU A 252 -5.24 -5.37 7.96
CA GLU A 252 -4.79 -6.70 8.46
C GLU A 252 -3.37 -6.67 9.03
N SER A 253 -3.01 -7.67 9.84
CA SER A 253 -1.66 -7.90 10.37
C SER A 253 -1.41 -9.39 10.53
N ASP A 254 -0.30 -9.97 10.07
CA ASP A 254 -0.06 -11.42 10.27
C ASP A 254 0.30 -11.78 11.72
N GLN A 255 0.70 -10.80 12.54
CA GLN A 255 1.18 -11.06 13.90
C GLN A 255 0.79 -9.94 14.88
N PRO A 256 -0.52 -9.75 15.18
CA PRO A 256 -0.88 -8.86 16.28
C PRO A 256 -0.23 -9.40 17.56
N SER A 257 0.45 -8.54 18.32
CA SER A 257 0.76 -8.91 19.70
C SER A 257 -0.56 -8.92 20.45
N GLU A 258 -0.74 -9.88 21.35
CA GLU A 258 -1.79 -9.75 22.37
C GLU A 258 -1.63 -8.39 23.07
N GLY A 259 -2.64 -7.54 22.94
CA GLY A 259 -2.62 -6.19 23.49
C GLY A 259 -1.95 -5.10 22.66
N SER A 260 -1.37 -5.36 21.47
CA SER A 260 -1.00 -4.25 20.57
C SER A 260 -2.24 -3.75 19.83
N ALA A 261 -2.58 -2.49 20.07
CA ALA A 261 -3.52 -1.72 19.25
C ALA A 261 -2.82 -1.35 17.93
N GLU A 262 -2.55 -2.35 17.10
CA GLU A 262 -2.11 -2.15 15.71
C GLU A 262 -3.32 -1.68 14.89
N HIS A 263 -3.42 -0.38 14.65
CA HIS A 263 -4.56 0.19 13.93
C HIS A 263 -4.12 0.84 12.63
N ALA A 264 -4.99 0.75 11.63
CA ALA A 264 -4.97 1.60 10.44
C ALA A 264 -6.03 2.69 10.60
N TRP A 265 -5.76 3.85 10.02
CA TRP A 265 -6.74 4.93 9.96
C TRP A 265 -7.00 5.35 8.52
N PHE A 266 -8.24 5.76 8.28
CA PHE A 266 -8.75 6.24 7.01
C PHE A 266 -9.37 7.62 7.22
N ASP A 267 -8.83 8.63 6.54
CA ASP A 267 -9.35 10.00 6.65
C ASP A 267 -10.53 10.21 5.69
N ASP A 268 -10.57 9.46 4.59
CA ASP A 268 -11.66 9.54 3.63
C ASP A 268 -11.93 8.21 2.92
N PHE A 269 -13.13 8.13 2.33
CA PHE A 269 -13.51 7.09 1.40
C PHE A 269 -14.44 7.67 0.33
N VAL A 270 -14.03 7.59 -0.92
CA VAL A 270 -14.73 8.19 -2.05
C VAL A 270 -14.98 7.16 -3.14
N ILE A 271 -16.20 7.15 -3.68
CA ILE A 271 -16.58 6.32 -4.81
C ILE A 271 -17.15 7.23 -5.89
N ARG A 272 -16.62 7.11 -7.12
CA ARG A 272 -17.10 7.85 -8.30
C ARG A 272 -17.60 6.87 -9.34
N PRO A 273 -18.73 7.17 -10.01
CA PRO A 273 -19.27 6.32 -11.05
C PRO A 273 -18.35 6.36 -12.27
N GLY A 274 -18.37 5.29 -13.06
CA GLY A 274 -17.83 5.35 -14.42
C GLY A 274 -18.82 6.02 -15.37
N VAL A 275 -18.32 6.36 -16.55
CA VAL A 275 -19.08 6.89 -17.70
C VAL A 275 -19.65 5.77 -18.57
#